data_AF-F9Q7E1-F1
#
_entry.id   AF-F9Q7E1-F1
#
_cell.length_a   1.000
_cell.length_b   1.000
_cell.length_c   1.000
_cell.angle_alpha   90.00
_cell.angle_beta   90.00
_cell.angle_gamma   90.00
#
_symmetry.space_group_name_H-M   'P 1'
#
loop_
_entity.id
_entity.type
_entity.pdbx_description
1 polymer ?
#
loop_
_entity_poly.entity_id
_entity_poly.type
_entity_poly.pdbx_seq_one_letter_code
_entity_poly.pdbx_strand_id
1 'polypeptide(L)'
;MGKLGIERYYEDQLHGFTGFEEVEINSRGKVIRKLREQPSVAGKSIHLTIDLALQRYITDLLAGQKGAVVVLDPQDSSVLAMVSTPSYDNNLFVDGISGDDYRRLLNDPDRPLYSRATQGVYPPASTVKPFIAVAALTEGIVTPSTTIYDPGYWTLPGSTKRFRDWKKQVTALSI
;
A
#
# COMPACT_ATOMS: atom_id res chain seq x y z
N MET A 1 -14.95 6.06 13.18
CA MET A 1 -13.94 5.06 13.55
C MET A 1 -13.53 4.27 12.32
N GLY A 2 -12.60 4.83 11.55
CA GLY A 2 -11.94 4.20 10.43
C GLY A 2 -11.16 2.96 10.85
N LYS A 3 -11.23 1.89 10.05
CA LYS A 3 -10.65 0.58 10.39
C LYS A 3 -9.29 0.34 9.74
N LEU A 4 -9.04 0.97 8.59
CA LEU A 4 -7.86 0.76 7.74
C LEU A 4 -7.63 1.97 6.83
N GLY A 5 -6.46 1.99 6.19
CA GLY A 5 -6.09 3.00 5.19
C GLY A 5 -6.12 4.43 5.73
N ILE A 6 -6.50 5.36 4.85
CA ILE A 6 -6.58 6.79 5.13
C ILE A 6 -7.56 7.08 6.28
N GLU A 7 -8.69 6.38 6.35
CA GLU A 7 -9.69 6.62 7.40
C GLU A 7 -9.13 6.32 8.79
N ARG A 8 -8.38 5.22 8.96
CA ARG A 8 -7.75 4.91 10.25
C ARG A 8 -6.60 5.84 10.56
N TYR A 9 -5.79 6.18 9.56
CA TYR A 9 -4.61 7.02 9.77
C TYR A 9 -4.98 8.47 10.12
N TYR A 10 -6.07 9.00 9.52
CA TYR A 10 -6.55 10.36 9.73
C TYR A 10 -7.82 10.46 10.61
N GLU A 11 -8.19 9.40 11.35
CA GLU A 11 -9.42 9.36 12.16
C GLU A 11 -9.56 10.60 13.06
N ASP A 12 -8.49 11.01 13.76
CA ASP A 12 -8.53 12.16 14.67
C ASP A 12 -8.90 13.47 13.96
N GLN A 13 -8.51 13.61 12.69
CA GLN A 13 -8.84 14.79 11.88
C GLN A 13 -10.23 14.66 11.27
N LEU A 14 -10.63 13.46 10.85
CA LEU A 14 -11.89 13.17 10.16
C LEU A 14 -13.09 13.09 11.11
N HIS A 15 -12.89 12.67 12.35
CA HIS A 15 -13.95 12.47 13.33
C HIS A 15 -14.51 13.79 13.86
N GLY A 16 -13.64 14.79 14.06
CA GLY A 16 -14.02 16.03 14.72
C GLY A 16 -14.38 15.85 16.19
N PHE A 17 -15.18 16.76 16.73
CA PHE A 17 -15.53 16.78 18.15
C PHE A 17 -17.01 16.60 18.36
N THR A 18 -17.37 15.63 19.20
CA THR A 18 -18.75 15.40 19.62
C THR A 18 -19.24 16.54 20.50
N GLY A 19 -20.40 17.10 20.16
CA GLY A 19 -21.09 18.07 21.00
C GLY A 19 -21.83 17.39 22.15
N PHE A 20 -22.57 18.16 22.94
CA PHE A 20 -23.45 17.60 23.96
C PHE A 20 -24.67 18.49 24.20
N GLU A 21 -25.72 17.89 24.75
CA GLU A 21 -26.96 18.55 25.11
C GLU A 21 -27.27 18.27 26.59
N GLU A 22 -27.46 19.32 27.37
CA GLU A 22 -27.99 19.21 28.72
C GLU A 22 -29.51 19.30 28.62
N VAL A 23 -30.21 18.24 29.04
CA VAL A 23 -31.67 18.16 28.99
C VAL A 23 -32.24 17.92 30.39
N GLU A 24 -33.33 18.61 30.71
CA GLU A 24 -34.08 18.39 31.94
C GLU A 24 -35.02 17.19 31.75
N ILE A 25 -34.95 16.22 32.65
CA ILE A 25 -35.80 15.02 32.62
C ILE A 25 -36.74 14.98 33.82
N ASN A 26 -37.94 14.44 33.63
CA ASN A 26 -38.85 14.18 34.76
C ASN A 26 -38.52 12.86 35.47
N SER A 27 -39.21 12.57 36.58
CA SER A 27 -39.04 11.33 37.36
C SER A 27 -39.35 10.03 36.60
N ARG A 28 -39.94 10.12 35.40
CA ARG A 28 -40.22 8.99 34.50
C ARG A 28 -39.23 8.92 33.32
N GLY A 29 -38.18 9.74 33.32
CA GLY A 29 -37.13 9.77 32.28
C GLY A 29 -37.53 10.46 30.98
N LYS A 30 -38.68 11.17 30.92
CA LYS A 30 -39.04 11.94 29.73
C LYS A 30 -38.35 13.31 29.75
N VAL A 31 -37.79 13.67 28.59
CA VAL A 31 -37.20 14.99 28.33
C VAL A 31 -38.30 16.06 28.39
N ILE A 32 -38.11 17.05 29.25
CA ILE A 32 -39.03 18.18 29.46
C ILE A 32 -38.58 19.37 28.60
N ARG A 33 -37.29 19.72 28.66
CA ARG A 33 -36.70 20.81 27.87
C ARG A 33 -35.18 20.70 27.77
N LYS A 34 -34.61 21.37 26.76
CA LYS A 34 -33.16 21.54 26.57
C LYS A 34 -32.69 22.75 27.38
N LEU A 35 -31.69 22.56 28.24
CA LEU A 35 -31.11 23.61 29.09
C LEU A 35 -29.91 24.27 28.42
N ARG A 36 -29.04 23.46 27.80
CA ARG A 36 -27.83 23.92 27.15
C ARG A 36 -27.49 22.99 26.00
N GLU A 37 -26.89 23.55 24.97
CA GLU A 37 -26.38 22.82 23.82
C GLU A 37 -24.99 23.33 23.49
N GLN A 38 -24.06 22.41 23.31
CA GLN A 38 -22.80 22.67 22.64
C GLN A 38 -22.82 21.87 21.33
N PRO A 39 -22.88 22.54 20.16
CA PRO A 39 -22.95 21.83 18.90
C PRO A 39 -21.66 21.03 18.64
N SER A 40 -21.80 19.92 17.92
CA SER A 40 -20.65 19.15 17.43
C SER A 40 -19.86 19.94 16.38
N VAL A 41 -18.55 19.73 16.35
CA VAL A 41 -17.68 20.28 15.31
C VAL A 41 -17.35 19.17 14.34
N ALA A 42 -17.75 19.35 13.08
CA ALA A 42 -17.43 18.40 12.01
C ALA A 42 -15.91 18.24 11.86
N GLY A 43 -15.47 17.03 11.52
CA GLY A 43 -14.08 16.78 11.17
C GLY A 43 -13.65 17.54 9.93
N LYS A 44 -12.34 17.60 9.73
CA LYS A 44 -11.72 18.29 8.61
C LYS A 44 -11.84 17.45 7.34
N SER A 45 -12.09 18.12 6.23
CA SER A 45 -11.89 17.52 4.91
C SER A 45 -10.40 17.36 4.64
N ILE A 46 -10.03 16.25 4.00
CA ILE A 46 -8.66 15.98 3.57
C ILE A 46 -8.63 15.92 2.05
N HIS A 47 -7.55 16.42 1.46
CA HIS A 47 -7.29 16.31 0.03
C HIS A 47 -6.15 15.32 -0.17
N LEU A 48 -6.40 14.28 -0.96
CA LEU A 48 -5.40 13.27 -1.30
C LEU A 48 -4.70 13.64 -2.60
N THR A 49 -3.48 13.15 -2.78
CA THR A 49 -2.71 13.26 -4.02
C THR A 49 -3.15 12.26 -5.09
N ILE A 50 -4.09 11.37 -4.75
CA ILE A 50 -4.57 10.30 -5.61
C ILE A 50 -5.34 10.88 -6.80
N ASP A 51 -4.92 10.49 -8.00
CA ASP A 51 -5.70 10.67 -9.23
C ASP A 51 -6.67 9.49 -9.35
N LEU A 52 -7.97 9.78 -9.22
CA LEU A 52 -9.02 8.77 -9.27
C LEU A 52 -9.13 8.08 -10.64
N ALA A 53 -8.89 8.82 -11.73
CA ALA A 53 -8.97 8.26 -13.07
C ALA A 53 -7.81 7.28 -13.31
N LEU A 54 -6.60 7.66 -12.90
CA LEU A 54 -5.42 6.79 -12.95
C LEU A 54 -5.62 5.53 -12.08
N GLN A 55 -6.12 5.69 -10.86
CA GLN A 55 -6.34 4.57 -9.95
C GLN A 55 -7.36 3.56 -10.52
N ARG A 56 -8.45 4.05 -11.12
CA ARG A 56 -9.44 3.20 -11.79
C ARG A 56 -8.85 2.48 -12.99
N TYR A 57 -8.13 3.21 -13.85
CA TYR A 57 -7.47 2.63 -15.01
C TYR A 57 -6.50 1.50 -14.62
N ILE A 58 -5.69 1.69 -13.58
CA ILE A 58 -4.78 0.65 -13.08
C ILE A 58 -5.56 -0.54 -12.48
N THR A 59 -6.66 -0.28 -11.79
CA THR A 59 -7.52 -1.34 -11.24
C THR A 59 -8.06 -2.24 -12.36
N ASP A 60 -8.53 -1.63 -13.46
CA ASP A 60 -9.03 -2.36 -14.62
C ASP A 60 -7.91 -3.14 -15.34
N LEU A 61 -6.71 -2.56 -15.46
CA LEU A 61 -5.54 -3.25 -16.01
C LEU A 61 -5.13 -4.49 -15.21
N LEU A 62 -5.32 -4.46 -13.89
CA LEU A 62 -4.98 -5.56 -12.98
C LEU A 62 -6.16 -6.52 -12.76
N ALA A 63 -7.28 -6.35 -13.47
CA ALA A 63 -8.44 -7.23 -13.33
C ALA A 63 -8.06 -8.70 -13.55
N GLY A 64 -8.47 -9.57 -12.61
CA GLY A 64 -8.14 -11.00 -12.63
C GLY A 64 -6.69 -11.35 -12.26
N GLN A 65 -5.85 -10.37 -11.94
CA GLN A 65 -4.46 -10.58 -11.53
C GLN A 65 -4.26 -10.31 -10.04
N LYS A 66 -3.33 -11.03 -9.42
CA LYS A 66 -2.84 -10.74 -8.08
C LYS A 66 -1.62 -9.84 -8.18
N GLY A 67 -1.73 -8.60 -7.71
CA GLY A 67 -0.64 -7.65 -7.85
C GLY A 67 -0.81 -6.41 -7.00
N ALA A 68 0.21 -5.56 -7.06
CA ALA A 68 0.19 -4.23 -6.50
C ALA A 68 0.88 -3.27 -7.46
N VAL A 69 0.38 -2.04 -7.50
CA VAL A 69 0.98 -0.94 -8.24
C VAL A 69 1.00 0.29 -7.35
N VAL A 70 2.14 0.95 -7.29
CA VAL A 70 2.32 2.25 -6.65
C VAL A 70 2.89 3.19 -7.70
N VAL A 71 2.21 4.32 -7.92
CA VAL A 71 2.66 5.38 -8.82
C VAL A 71 2.98 6.60 -7.98
N LEU A 72 4.22 7.09 -8.10
CA LEU A 72 4.73 8.26 -7.40
C LEU A 72 5.07 9.36 -8.41
N ASP A 73 4.84 10.62 -8.05
CA ASP A 73 5.53 11.72 -8.71
C ASP A 73 6.96 11.82 -8.11
N PRO A 74 8.04 11.66 -8.90
CA PRO A 74 9.40 11.71 -8.38
C PRO A 74 9.82 13.11 -7.89
N GLN A 75 9.09 14.18 -8.25
CA GLN A 75 9.44 15.55 -7.85
C GLN A 75 9.13 15.83 -6.38
N ASP A 76 8.00 15.32 -5.88
CA ASP A 76 7.53 15.57 -4.51
C ASP A 76 7.20 14.29 -3.73
N SER A 77 7.39 13.12 -4.33
CA SER A 77 7.07 11.80 -3.76
C SER A 77 5.59 11.61 -3.43
N SER A 78 4.69 12.40 -4.03
CA SER A 78 3.25 12.23 -3.89
C SER A 78 2.80 10.90 -4.47
N VAL A 79 1.79 10.27 -3.84
CA VAL A 79 1.20 9.02 -4.33
C VAL A 79 0.04 9.36 -5.27
N LEU A 80 0.22 9.11 -6.55
CA LEU A 80 -0.80 9.36 -7.57
C LEU A 80 -1.80 8.20 -7.70
N ALA A 81 -1.34 6.97 -7.45
CA ALA A 81 -2.18 5.79 -7.38
C ALA A 81 -1.54 4.70 -6.51
N MET A 82 -2.37 4.00 -5.74
CA MET A 82 -1.96 2.83 -4.95
C MET A 82 -3.03 1.77 -5.05
N VAL A 83 -2.76 0.72 -5.82
CA VAL A 83 -3.72 -0.35 -6.13
C VAL A 83 -3.20 -1.69 -5.63
N SER A 84 -4.08 -2.49 -5.06
CA SER A 84 -3.83 -3.88 -4.65
C SER A 84 -4.98 -4.74 -5.16
N THR A 85 -4.66 -5.80 -5.90
CA THR A 85 -5.65 -6.73 -6.46
C THR A 85 -5.41 -8.18 -6.01
N PRO A 86 -6.48 -8.98 -5.80
CA PRO A 86 -7.89 -8.57 -5.85
C PRO A 86 -8.26 -7.63 -4.70
N SER A 87 -9.29 -6.81 -4.94
CA SER A 87 -9.87 -5.88 -3.98
C SER A 87 -11.26 -6.38 -3.53
N TYR A 88 -11.94 -5.62 -2.68
CA TYR A 88 -13.29 -5.90 -2.19
C TYR A 88 -14.10 -4.61 -2.08
N ASP A 89 -15.42 -4.73 -1.99
CA ASP A 89 -16.30 -3.58 -1.79
C ASP A 89 -16.26 -3.13 -0.33
N ASN A 90 -15.74 -1.92 -0.09
CA ASN A 90 -15.69 -1.32 1.25
C ASN A 90 -17.08 -1.05 1.83
N ASN A 91 -18.10 -0.86 0.99
CA ASN A 91 -19.46 -0.58 1.46
C ASN A 91 -20.05 -1.75 2.27
N LEU A 92 -19.54 -2.97 2.10
CA LEU A 92 -19.93 -4.13 2.89
C LEU A 92 -19.67 -3.94 4.39
N PHE A 93 -18.73 -3.07 4.78
CA PHE A 93 -18.35 -2.87 6.19
C PHE A 93 -19.03 -1.66 6.86
N VAL A 94 -19.68 -0.78 6.09
CA VAL A 94 -20.21 0.50 6.60
C VAL A 94 -21.31 0.28 7.65
N ASP A 95 -22.31 -0.55 7.33
CA ASP A 95 -23.44 -0.85 8.22
C ASP A 95 -23.28 -2.16 9.00
N GLY A 96 -22.11 -2.80 8.88
CA GLY A 96 -21.82 -4.12 9.42
C GLY A 96 -21.94 -5.22 8.37
N ILE A 97 -20.82 -5.86 8.08
CA ILE A 97 -20.72 -6.95 7.11
C ILE A 97 -21.46 -8.21 7.59
N SER A 98 -22.14 -8.89 6.66
CA SER A 98 -22.77 -10.18 6.95
C SER A 98 -21.71 -11.24 7.31
N GLY A 99 -22.09 -12.20 8.17
CA GLY A 99 -21.19 -13.30 8.53
C GLY A 99 -20.78 -14.18 7.34
N ASP A 100 -21.61 -14.24 6.30
CA ASP A 100 -21.34 -15.00 5.08
C ASP A 100 -20.35 -14.26 4.16
N ASP A 101 -20.56 -12.97 3.93
CA ASP A 101 -19.65 -12.14 3.13
C ASP A 101 -18.28 -12.01 3.77
N TYR A 102 -18.24 -11.83 5.09
CA TYR A 102 -16.98 -11.76 5.81
C TYR A 102 -16.21 -13.09 5.74
N ARG A 103 -16.89 -14.22 5.91
CA ARG A 103 -16.28 -15.55 5.72
C ARG A 103 -15.79 -15.77 4.30
N ARG A 104 -16.52 -15.28 3.29
CA ARG A 104 -16.09 -15.33 1.89
C ARG A 104 -14.77 -14.57 1.69
N LEU A 105 -14.67 -13.33 2.19
CA LEU A 105 -13.43 -12.53 2.08
C LEU A 105 -12.25 -13.12 2.87
N LEU A 106 -12.52 -13.70 4.05
CA LEU A 106 -11.49 -14.33 4.88
C LEU A 106 -10.94 -15.63 4.28
N ASN A 107 -11.81 -16.46 3.70
CA ASN A 107 -11.46 -17.77 3.16
C ASN A 107 -11.05 -17.72 1.68
N ASP A 108 -11.10 -16.55 1.06
CA ASP A 108 -10.66 -16.35 -0.32
C ASP A 108 -9.15 -16.65 -0.42
N PRO A 109 -8.73 -17.63 -1.24
CA PRO A 109 -7.33 -17.99 -1.40
C PRO A 109 -6.49 -16.84 -1.99
N ASP A 110 -7.14 -15.90 -2.69
CA ASP A 110 -6.51 -14.72 -3.26
C ASP A 110 -6.43 -13.55 -2.27
N ARG A 111 -6.87 -13.71 -1.01
CA ARG A 111 -6.62 -12.79 0.10
C ARG A 111 -6.89 -11.31 -0.25
N PRO A 112 -8.14 -10.93 -0.54
CA PRO A 112 -8.49 -9.56 -0.94
C PRO A 112 -8.37 -8.54 0.20
N LEU A 113 -8.47 -8.96 1.47
CA LEU A 113 -8.30 -8.09 2.65
C LEU A 113 -6.85 -7.63 2.88
N TYR A 114 -5.90 -8.18 2.14
CA TYR A 114 -4.47 -7.93 2.29
C TYR A 114 -3.98 -6.88 1.29
N SER A 115 -3.43 -5.78 1.81
CA SER A 115 -2.84 -4.73 0.97
C SER A 115 -1.46 -5.15 0.47
N ARG A 116 -1.39 -5.64 -0.78
CA ARG A 116 -0.13 -6.06 -1.40
C ARG A 116 0.84 -4.89 -1.61
N ALA A 117 0.33 -3.68 -1.78
CA ALA A 117 1.14 -2.49 -2.01
C ALA A 117 1.98 -2.08 -0.79
N THR A 118 1.46 -2.29 0.42
CA THR A 118 2.11 -1.84 1.67
C THR A 118 2.53 -2.98 2.58
N GLN A 119 1.86 -4.13 2.49
CA GLN A 119 2.11 -5.29 3.35
C GLN A 119 2.75 -6.44 2.57
N GLY A 120 2.78 -6.36 1.23
CA GLY A 120 3.39 -7.34 0.32
C GLY A 120 4.88 -7.51 0.56
N VAL A 121 5.30 -8.74 0.88
CA VAL A 121 6.72 -9.07 1.04
C VAL A 121 7.13 -9.99 -0.11
N TYR A 122 7.94 -9.46 -1.02
CA TYR A 122 8.44 -10.17 -2.19
C TYR A 122 9.95 -9.99 -2.30
N PRO A 123 10.71 -11.02 -2.73
CA PRO A 123 12.09 -10.81 -3.13
C PRO A 123 12.13 -9.77 -4.26
N PRO A 124 12.84 -8.64 -4.11
CA PRO A 124 12.88 -7.60 -5.14
C PRO A 124 13.62 -8.06 -6.41
N ALA A 125 14.39 -9.15 -6.32
CA ALA A 125 15.10 -9.75 -7.44
C ALA A 125 15.94 -8.71 -8.20
N SER A 126 15.86 -8.65 -9.52
CA SER A 126 16.71 -7.76 -10.32
C SER A 126 16.39 -6.26 -10.19
N THR A 127 15.30 -5.86 -9.53
CA THR A 127 14.96 -4.42 -9.37
C THR A 127 15.94 -3.68 -8.47
N VAL A 128 16.70 -4.39 -7.62
CA VAL A 128 17.71 -3.77 -6.75
C VAL A 128 19.02 -3.42 -7.47
N LYS A 129 19.24 -3.95 -8.67
CA LYS A 129 20.54 -3.85 -9.37
C LYS A 129 21.01 -2.40 -9.56
N PRO A 130 20.16 -1.43 -9.98
CA PRO A 130 20.60 -0.04 -10.10
C PRO A 130 21.13 0.53 -8.78
N PHE A 131 20.49 0.22 -7.65
CA PHE A 131 20.93 0.69 -6.33
C PHE A 131 22.27 0.06 -5.91
N ILE A 132 22.45 -1.24 -6.16
CA ILE A 132 23.72 -1.94 -5.89
C ILE A 132 24.83 -1.39 -6.80
N ALA A 133 24.54 -1.11 -8.07
CA ALA A 133 25.51 -0.54 -9.00
C ALA A 133 25.98 0.85 -8.55
N VAL A 134 25.04 1.73 -8.15
CA VAL A 134 25.39 3.04 -7.57
C VAL A 134 26.26 2.87 -6.33
N ALA A 135 25.89 2.00 -5.40
CA ALA A 135 26.69 1.75 -4.20
C ALA A 135 28.11 1.26 -4.54
N ALA A 136 28.25 0.32 -5.49
CA ALA A 136 29.55 -0.21 -5.89
C ALA A 136 30.42 0.86 -6.59
N LEU A 137 29.82 1.76 -7.37
CA LEU A 137 30.51 2.90 -7.98
C LEU A 137 30.95 3.92 -6.92
N THR A 138 30.09 4.23 -5.95
CA THR A 138 30.39 5.17 -4.85
C THR A 138 31.51 4.65 -3.95
N GLU A 139 31.52 3.35 -3.64
CA GLU A 139 32.57 2.71 -2.84
C GLU A 139 33.86 2.43 -3.65
N GLY A 140 33.89 2.77 -4.95
CA GLY A 140 35.05 2.53 -5.81
C GLY A 140 35.38 1.06 -6.06
N ILE A 141 34.44 0.15 -5.79
CA ILE A 141 34.58 -1.29 -6.06
C ILE A 141 34.61 -1.55 -7.57
N VAL A 142 33.84 -0.77 -8.32
CA VAL A 142 33.78 -0.79 -9.79
C VAL A 142 33.85 0.63 -10.33
N THR A 143 34.19 0.74 -11.61
CA THR A 143 34.15 1.98 -12.40
C THR A 143 33.19 1.81 -13.59
N PRO A 144 32.75 2.91 -14.24
CA PRO A 144 31.94 2.81 -15.46
C PRO A 144 32.63 2.06 -16.63
N SER A 145 33.94 1.87 -16.57
CA SER A 145 34.73 1.10 -17.54
C SER A 145 35.03 -0.33 -17.09
N THR A 146 34.60 -0.73 -15.90
CA THR A 146 34.83 -2.09 -15.39
C THR A 146 34.03 -3.09 -16.23
N THR A 147 34.71 -4.11 -16.72
CA THR A 147 34.11 -5.18 -17.52
C THR A 147 34.50 -6.53 -16.96
N ILE A 148 33.57 -7.48 -17.02
CA ILE A 148 33.79 -8.86 -16.59
C ILE A 148 33.30 -9.79 -17.70
N TYR A 149 34.10 -10.82 -17.99
CA TYR A 149 33.68 -11.90 -18.88
C TYR A 149 32.66 -12.79 -18.16
N ASP A 150 31.44 -12.86 -18.69
CA ASP A 150 30.37 -13.71 -18.16
C ASP A 150 30.13 -14.94 -19.06
N PRO A 151 30.53 -16.15 -18.62
CA PRO A 151 30.23 -17.40 -19.31
C PRO A 151 28.80 -17.94 -19.03
N GLY A 152 27.93 -17.16 -18.40
CA GLY A 152 26.59 -17.55 -17.95
C GLY A 152 26.55 -18.10 -16.52
N TYR A 153 27.66 -17.98 -15.78
CA TYR A 153 27.76 -18.31 -14.37
C TYR A 153 29.00 -17.68 -13.72
N TRP A 154 28.93 -17.48 -12.40
CA TRP A 154 30.04 -17.06 -11.57
C TRP A 154 30.35 -18.14 -10.52
N THR A 155 31.63 -18.37 -10.23
CA THR A 155 32.08 -19.35 -9.22
C THR A 155 32.71 -18.61 -8.05
N LEU A 156 32.30 -18.94 -6.82
CA LEU A 156 32.87 -18.34 -5.63
C LEU A 156 34.34 -18.77 -5.48
N PRO A 157 35.30 -17.83 -5.37
CA PRO A 157 36.71 -18.18 -5.17
C PRO A 157 36.90 -19.08 -3.93
N GLY A 158 37.70 -20.15 -4.08
CA GLY A 158 37.90 -21.14 -3.02
C GLY A 158 36.73 -22.12 -2.81
N SER A 159 35.74 -22.15 -3.70
CA SER A 159 34.60 -23.07 -3.64
C SER A 159 34.28 -23.68 -5.01
N THR A 160 33.59 -24.81 -5.02
CA THR A 160 33.01 -25.41 -6.24
C THR A 160 31.60 -24.89 -6.55
N LYS A 161 31.04 -24.01 -5.70
CA LYS A 161 29.67 -23.49 -5.83
C LYS A 161 29.56 -22.48 -6.97
N ARG A 162 28.61 -22.73 -7.88
CA ARG A 162 28.29 -21.86 -9.04
C ARG A 162 26.96 -21.12 -8.84
N PHE A 163 26.96 -19.85 -9.21
CA PHE A 163 25.79 -18.98 -9.29
C PHE A 163 25.53 -18.70 -10.77
N ARG A 164 24.35 -19.08 -11.28
CA ARG A 164 24.04 -18.99 -12.72
C ARG A 164 23.44 -17.64 -13.07
N ASP A 165 23.78 -17.13 -14.25
CA ASP A 165 23.02 -16.06 -14.87
C ASP A 165 21.73 -16.62 -15.50
N TRP A 166 20.77 -15.75 -15.80
CA TRP A 166 19.53 -16.12 -16.50
C TRP A 166 19.80 -16.44 -17.98
N LYS A 167 20.83 -15.83 -18.59
CA LYS A 167 21.26 -16.05 -19.96
C LYS A 167 22.35 -17.14 -20.01
N LYS A 168 22.15 -18.13 -20.88
CA LYS A 168 23.08 -19.28 -21.05
C LYS A 168 24.26 -18.99 -21.98
N GLN A 169 24.29 -17.84 -22.65
CA GLN A 169 25.27 -17.52 -23.68
C GLN A 169 26.27 -16.47 -23.20
N VAL A 170 27.52 -16.66 -23.62
CA VAL A 170 28.65 -15.76 -23.34
C VAL A 170 28.31 -14.33 -23.76
N THR A 171 28.39 -13.38 -22.83
CA THR A 171 28.22 -11.95 -23.12
C THR A 171 29.28 -11.16 -22.34
N ALA A 172 29.81 -10.08 -22.93
CA ALA A 172 30.57 -9.10 -22.17
C ALA A 172 29.57 -8.28 -21.34
N LEU A 173 29.69 -8.32 -20.01
CA LEU A 173 28.86 -7.50 -19.13
C LEU A 173 29.63 -6.23 -18.77
N SER A 174 29.01 -5.09 -19.06
CA SER A 174 29.34 -3.79 -18.48
C SER A 174 28.54 -3.65 -17.18
N ILE A 175 29.21 -3.28 -16.08
CA ILE A 175 28.60 -3.08 -14.75
C ILE A 175 27.97 -1.69 -14.68
#